data_AF-A0A6P6X8G7-F1
#
_entry.id   AF-A0A6P6X8G7-F1
#
_cell.length_a   1.000
_cell.length_b   1.000
_cell.length_c   1.000
_cell.angle_alpha   90.00
_cell.angle_beta   90.00
_cell.angle_gamma   90.00
#
_symmetry.space_group_name_H-M   'P 1'
#
loop_
_entity.id
_entity.type
_entity.pdbx_description
1 polymer ?
#
loop_
_entity_poly.entity_id
_entity_poly.type
_entity_poly.pdbx_seq_one_letter_code
_entity_poly.pdbx_strand_id
1 'polypeptide(L)'
;MEKVERDTPEIVVLNSGHKMPVVGLGCAAHPSPPFDQLVSTFNDAMEIGYRQFDTAACYGTEVAFGKAVAKALEIGLIKSRDELLSLVNVIDADRFAQFSMISTAIDSYLLVSKLKHGSN
;
A
#
# COMPACT_ATOMS: atom_id res chain seq x y z
N MET A 1 -14.62 -8.36 34.12
CA MET A 1 -13.72 -7.35 33.52
C MET A 1 -14.51 -6.66 32.44
N GLU A 2 -14.93 -5.43 32.70
CA GLU A 2 -15.70 -4.61 31.77
C GLU A 2 -14.77 -4.22 30.61
N LYS A 3 -15.11 -4.61 29.38
CA LYS A 3 -14.39 -4.14 28.19
C LYS A 3 -14.64 -2.64 28.11
N VAL A 4 -13.62 -1.84 28.41
CA VAL A 4 -13.64 -0.40 28.11
C VAL A 4 -13.62 -0.29 26.59
N GLU A 5 -14.79 -0.17 25.99
CA GLU A 5 -14.97 0.07 24.56
C GLU A 5 -14.51 1.50 24.29
N ARG A 6 -13.26 1.65 23.83
CA ARG A 6 -12.72 2.93 23.40
C ARG A 6 -13.22 3.18 21.99
N ASP A 7 -14.12 4.14 21.83
CA ASP A 7 -14.55 4.68 20.53
C ASP A 7 -13.34 5.33 19.86
N THR A 8 -12.55 4.53 19.15
CA THR A 8 -11.35 4.97 18.45
C THR A 8 -11.79 5.31 17.03
N PRO A 9 -11.62 6.56 16.57
CA PRO A 9 -12.07 6.94 15.24
C PRO A 9 -11.31 6.12 14.19
N GLU A 10 -12.00 5.59 13.19
CA GLU A 10 -11.37 4.81 12.11
C GLU A 10 -10.42 5.65 11.25
N ILE A 11 -10.66 6.97 11.19
CA ILE A 11 -9.92 7.94 10.39
C ILE A 11 -9.64 9.18 11.25
N VAL A 12 -8.41 9.66 11.22
CA VAL A 12 -8.00 10.95 11.78
C VAL A 12 -7.73 11.96 10.67
N VAL A 13 -7.95 13.24 10.94
CA VAL A 13 -7.62 14.32 10.01
C VAL A 13 -6.30 14.94 10.46
N LEU A 14 -5.32 14.93 9.56
CA LEU A 14 -4.03 15.56 9.77
C LEU A 14 -4.18 17.08 9.77
N ASN A 15 -3.19 17.80 10.30
CA ASN A 15 -3.17 19.27 10.28
C ASN A 15 -3.23 19.85 8.84
N SER A 16 -2.90 19.04 7.83
CA SER A 16 -2.98 19.34 6.41
C SER A 16 -4.39 19.19 5.82
N GLY A 17 -5.38 18.77 6.62
CA GLY A 17 -6.73 18.47 6.15
C GLY A 17 -6.89 17.09 5.49
N HIS A 18 -5.80 16.33 5.31
CA HIS A 18 -5.85 14.99 4.75
C HIS A 18 -6.38 13.99 5.78
N LYS A 19 -7.22 13.07 5.31
CA LYS A 19 -7.72 11.94 6.10
C LYS A 19 -6.68 10.84 6.14
N MET A 20 -6.51 10.18 7.29
CA MET A 20 -5.56 9.10 7.51
C MET A 20 -6.20 8.00 8.37
N PRO A 21 -6.27 6.73 7.92
CA PRO A 21 -6.72 5.62 8.76
C PRO A 21 -5.87 5.50 10.03
N VAL A 22 -6.50 5.20 11.16
CA VAL A 22 -5.76 5.04 12.43
C VAL A 22 -4.94 3.76 12.49
N VAL A 23 -5.30 2.76 11.68
CA VAL A 23 -4.58 1.49 11.57
C VAL A 23 -3.90 1.43 10.20
N GLY A 24 -2.58 1.21 10.22
CA GLY A 24 -1.78 0.94 9.03
C GLY A 24 -1.01 -0.37 9.14
N LEU A 25 -0.72 -0.99 7.99
CA LEU A 25 0.11 -2.18 7.88
C LEU A 25 1.55 -1.79 7.52
N GLY A 26 2.53 -2.24 8.30
CA GLY A 26 3.94 -2.13 7.93
C GLY A 26 4.33 -3.18 6.90
N CYS A 27 5.03 -2.76 5.85
CA CYS A 27 5.43 -3.63 4.74
C CYS A 27 6.83 -4.25 4.91
N ALA A 28 7.55 -3.95 6.00
CA ALA A 28 8.85 -4.56 6.26
C ALA A 28 8.73 -6.04 6.63
N ALA A 29 9.62 -6.88 6.09
CA ALA A 29 9.68 -8.29 6.46
C ALA A 29 11.14 -8.77 6.54
N HIS A 30 11.50 -9.46 7.64
CA HIS A 30 12.83 -10.03 7.83
C HIS A 30 12.77 -11.38 8.57
N PRO A 31 13.31 -12.48 8.01
CA PRO A 31 13.78 -12.60 6.62
C PRO A 31 12.63 -12.35 5.62
N SER A 32 12.96 -11.87 4.42
CA SER A 32 11.93 -11.56 3.42
C SER A 32 11.26 -12.87 2.93
N PRO A 33 9.92 -12.99 3.02
CA PRO A 33 9.19 -14.12 2.48
C PRO A 33 9.32 -14.22 0.95
N PRO A 34 8.97 -15.37 0.35
CA PRO A 34 8.84 -15.48 -1.09
C PRO A 34 7.90 -14.43 -1.67
N PHE A 35 8.20 -13.97 -2.90
CA PHE A 35 7.46 -12.89 -3.57
C PHE A 35 5.94 -13.11 -3.60
N ASP A 36 5.48 -14.31 -3.95
CA ASP A 36 4.03 -14.60 -4.03
C ASP A 36 3.36 -14.61 -2.65
N GLN A 37 4.12 -14.90 -1.57
CA GLN A 37 3.61 -14.79 -0.20
C GLN A 37 3.44 -13.33 0.21
N LEU A 38 4.35 -12.44 -0.19
CA LEU A 38 4.19 -11.00 0.03
C LEU A 38 2.96 -10.45 -0.72
N VAL A 39 2.80 -10.85 -1.99
CA VAL A 39 1.65 -10.43 -2.80
C VAL A 39 0.32 -10.89 -2.19
N SER A 40 0.22 -12.15 -1.74
CA SER A 40 -0.98 -12.64 -1.05
C SER A 40 -1.24 -11.89 0.25
N THR A 41 -0.22 -11.70 1.09
CA THR A 41 -0.33 -10.93 2.35
C THR A 41 -0.92 -9.53 2.12
N PHE A 42 -0.46 -8.81 1.10
CA PHE A 42 -1.00 -7.48 0.81
C PHE A 42 -2.42 -7.52 0.23
N ASN A 43 -2.78 -8.52 -0.57
CA ASN A 43 -4.15 -8.70 -1.04
C ASN A 43 -5.10 -8.99 0.12
N ASP A 44 -4.73 -9.92 1.00
CA ASP A 44 -5.52 -10.30 2.17
C ASP A 44 -5.70 -9.09 3.09
N ALA A 45 -4.65 -8.28 3.28
CA ALA A 45 -4.73 -7.03 4.04
C ALA A 45 -5.75 -6.06 3.43
N MET A 46 -5.76 -5.86 2.11
CA MET A 46 -6.76 -5.03 1.45
C MET A 46 -8.17 -5.61 1.57
N GLU A 47 -8.30 -6.95 1.54
CA GLU A 47 -9.57 -7.67 1.66
C GLU A 47 -10.20 -7.51 3.04
N ILE A 48 -9.40 -7.61 4.09
CA ILE A 48 -9.87 -7.41 5.48
C ILE A 48 -10.06 -5.92 5.85
N GLY A 49 -9.76 -4.99 4.94
CA GLY A 49 -10.10 -3.57 5.10
C GLY A 49 -8.92 -2.64 5.39
N TYR A 50 -7.66 -3.09 5.33
CA TYR A 50 -6.53 -2.16 5.43
C TYR A 50 -6.54 -1.20 4.24
N ARG A 51 -6.40 0.09 4.55
CA ARG A 51 -6.30 1.17 3.56
C ARG A 51 -5.02 1.98 3.71
N GLN A 52 -4.32 1.83 4.83
CA GLN A 52 -3.02 2.44 5.05
C GLN A 52 -1.90 1.40 5.05
N PHE A 53 -0.86 1.66 4.25
CA PHE A 53 0.33 0.82 4.15
C PHE A 53 1.58 1.68 4.34
N ASP A 54 2.47 1.25 5.23
CA ASP A 54 3.74 1.90 5.52
C ASP A 54 4.88 1.12 4.84
N THR A 55 5.57 1.76 3.89
CA THR A 55 6.65 1.16 3.13
C THR A 55 7.89 2.05 3.13
N ALA A 56 9.05 1.50 2.79
CA ALA A 56 10.28 2.26 2.62
C ALA A 56 11.12 1.67 1.47
N ALA A 57 11.91 2.52 0.81
CA ALA A 57 12.80 2.16 -0.30
C ALA A 57 13.77 1.00 0.00
N CYS A 58 14.07 0.79 1.29
CA CYS A 58 15.00 -0.22 1.77
C CYS A 58 14.34 -1.58 2.06
N TYR A 59 13.01 -1.69 2.02
CA TYR A 59 12.32 -2.94 2.38
C TYR A 59 12.37 -3.98 1.24
N GLY A 60 12.46 -3.54 -0.02
CA GLY A 60 12.49 -4.44 -1.18
C GLY A 60 11.16 -5.16 -1.44
N THR A 61 10.08 -4.73 -0.80
CA THR A 61 8.73 -5.32 -0.89
C THR A 61 7.82 -4.57 -1.86
N GLU A 62 8.26 -3.44 -2.41
CA GLU A 62 7.41 -2.51 -3.16
C GLU A 62 6.90 -3.10 -4.47
N VAL A 63 7.68 -3.97 -5.11
CA VAL A 63 7.26 -4.68 -6.33
C VAL A 63 6.11 -5.63 -6.03
N ALA A 64 6.17 -6.36 -4.92
CA ALA A 64 5.10 -7.26 -4.49
C ALA A 64 3.85 -6.46 -4.10
N PHE A 65 4.03 -5.34 -3.40
CA PHE A 65 2.94 -4.43 -3.06
C PHE A 65 2.26 -3.84 -4.30
N GLY A 66 3.02 -3.34 -5.28
CA GLY A 66 2.48 -2.83 -6.54
C GLY A 66 1.67 -3.88 -7.31
N LYS A 67 2.14 -5.14 -7.36
CA LYS A 67 1.40 -6.26 -7.96
C LYS A 67 0.08 -6.54 -7.23
N ALA A 68 0.06 -6.48 -5.91
CA ALA A 68 -1.15 -6.64 -5.11
C ALA A 68 -2.15 -5.51 -5.37
N VAL A 69 -1.69 -4.25 -5.36
CA VAL A 69 -2.55 -3.08 -5.63
C VAL A 69 -3.16 -3.14 -7.03
N ALA A 70 -2.39 -3.53 -8.05
CA ALA A 70 -2.90 -3.71 -9.41
C ALA A 70 -4.00 -4.76 -9.47
N LYS A 71 -3.79 -5.92 -8.82
CA LYS A 71 -4.80 -6.98 -8.72
C LYS A 71 -6.06 -6.49 -7.98
N ALA A 72 -5.89 -5.76 -6.88
CA ALA A 72 -7.01 -5.22 -6.10
C ALA A 72 -7.87 -4.25 -6.92
N LEU A 73 -7.27 -3.42 -7.78
CA LEU A 73 -8.00 -2.57 -8.72
C LEU A 73 -8.71 -3.38 -9.81
N GLU A 74 -8.05 -4.40 -10.36
CA GLU A 74 -8.61 -5.27 -11.40
C GLU A 74 -9.86 -6.00 -10.93
N ILE A 75 -9.84 -6.54 -9.70
CA ILE A 75 -10.99 -7.25 -9.12
C ILE A 75 -12.02 -6.33 -8.46
N GLY A 76 -11.78 -5.01 -8.45
CA GLY A 76 -12.68 -4.02 -7.84
C GLY A 76 -12.68 -4.02 -6.31
N LEU A 77 -11.65 -4.58 -5.66
CA LEU A 77 -11.49 -4.55 -4.21
C LEU A 77 -11.22 -3.13 -3.69
N ILE A 78 -10.57 -2.32 -4.52
CA ILE A 78 -10.42 -0.87 -4.33
C ILE A 78 -10.88 -0.18 -5.61
N LYS A 79 -11.61 0.94 -5.48
CA LYS A 79 -12.21 1.62 -6.66
C LYS A 79 -11.22 2.55 -7.35
N SER A 80 -10.31 3.16 -6.58
CA SER A 80 -9.28 4.04 -7.09
C SER A 80 -8.05 3.98 -6.19
N ARG A 81 -6.93 4.52 -6.70
CA ARG A 81 -5.69 4.65 -5.93
C ARG A 81 -5.86 5.53 -4.68
N ASP A 82 -6.83 6.43 -4.69
CA ASP A 82 -7.11 7.39 -3.61
C ASP A 82 -7.73 6.72 -2.38
N GLU A 83 -8.28 5.50 -2.53
CA GLU A 83 -8.74 4.69 -1.40
C GLU A 83 -7.57 4.12 -0.58
N LEU A 84 -6.36 4.14 -1.13
CA LEU A 84 -5.15 3.68 -0.45
C LEU A 84 -4.26 4.86 -0.05
N LEU A 85 -3.91 4.94 1.22
CA LEU A 85 -2.83 5.78 1.69
C LEU A 85 -1.57 4.94 1.83
N SER A 86 -0.55 5.27 1.05
CA SER A 86 0.78 4.68 1.22
C SER A 86 1.68 5.72 1.87
N LEU A 87 2.08 5.47 3.10
CA LEU A 87 3.14 6.20 3.73
C LEU A 87 4.47 5.63 3.25
N VAL A 88 5.31 6.50 2.70
CA VAL A 88 6.65 6.14 2.24
C VAL A 88 7.65 6.78 3.19
N ASN A 89 8.29 5.98 4.02
CA ASN A 89 9.39 6.43 4.85
C ASN A 89 10.66 6.51 3.99
N VAL A 90 11.14 7.74 3.79
CA VAL A 90 12.45 8.00 3.15
C VAL A 90 13.49 8.00 4.27
N ILE A 91 14.07 6.84 4.51
CA ILE A 91 15.22 6.71 5.40
C ILE A 91 16.44 6.82 4.48
N ASP A 92 17.10 7.99 4.54
CA ASP A 92 18.34 8.40 3.85
C ASP A 92 18.16 9.41 2.69
N ALA A 93 18.82 10.58 2.83
CA ALA A 93 18.77 11.69 1.88
C ALA A 93 19.54 11.38 0.58
N ASP A 94 20.49 10.45 0.62
CA ASP A 94 21.29 10.07 -0.56
C ASP A 94 20.53 9.14 -1.53
N ARG A 95 19.28 8.79 -1.23
CA ARG A 95 18.42 7.92 -2.06
C ARG A 95 17.15 8.62 -2.59
N PHE A 96 17.14 9.95 -2.70
CA PHE A 96 16.06 10.72 -3.34
C PHE A 96 15.67 10.22 -4.75
N ALA A 97 16.60 9.57 -5.47
CA ALA A 97 16.34 8.94 -6.77
C ALA A 97 15.36 7.75 -6.72
N GLN A 98 15.07 7.17 -5.54
CA GLN A 98 14.09 6.08 -5.38
C GLN A 98 12.67 6.55 -5.05
N PHE A 99 12.46 7.83 -4.72
CA PHE A 99 11.10 8.37 -4.56
C PHE A 99 10.34 8.31 -5.89
N SER A 100 11.05 8.59 -7.01
CA SER A 100 10.52 8.35 -8.35
C SER A 100 10.27 6.86 -8.58
N MET A 101 11.10 5.95 -8.06
CA MET A 101 10.94 4.50 -8.27
C MET A 101 9.73 3.89 -7.56
N ILE A 102 9.26 4.43 -6.43
CA ILE A 102 8.07 3.88 -5.74
C ILE A 102 6.78 4.35 -6.41
N SER A 103 6.69 5.64 -6.76
CA SER A 103 5.62 6.13 -7.65
C SER A 103 5.71 5.40 -8.99
N THR A 104 6.87 5.36 -9.63
CA THR A 104 7.08 4.67 -10.91
C THR A 104 6.84 3.16 -10.80
N ALA A 105 7.11 2.49 -9.69
CA ALA A 105 6.79 1.06 -9.57
C ALA A 105 5.27 0.86 -9.52
N ILE A 106 4.57 1.63 -8.69
CA ILE A 106 3.10 1.58 -8.62
C ILE A 106 2.49 2.00 -9.98
N ASP A 107 2.95 3.12 -10.55
CA ASP A 107 2.49 3.69 -11.81
C ASP A 107 2.86 2.83 -13.04
N SER A 108 4.04 2.20 -13.06
CA SER A 108 4.45 1.27 -14.13
C SER A 108 3.62 0.00 -14.09
N TYR A 109 3.29 -0.53 -12.90
CA TYR A 109 2.39 -1.68 -12.80
C TYR A 109 0.95 -1.33 -13.18
N LEU A 110 0.48 -0.11 -12.85
CA LEU A 110 -0.81 0.40 -13.34
C LEU A 110 -0.82 0.59 -14.86
N LEU A 111 0.29 1.03 -15.47
CA LEU A 111 0.45 1.15 -16.92
C LEU A 111 0.46 -0.23 -17.61
N VAL A 112 1.19 -1.20 -17.07
CA VAL A 112 1.23 -2.58 -17.59
C VAL A 112 -0.14 -3.26 -17.49
N SER A 113 -0.90 -3.00 -16.42
CA SER A 113 -2.29 -3.51 -16.29
C SER A 113 -3.22 -2.93 -17.35
N LYS A 114 -3.13 -1.61 -17.62
CA LYS A 114 -3.89 -0.94 -18.69
C LYS A 114 -3.49 -1.44 -20.08
N LEU A 115 -2.20 -1.70 -20.32
CA LEU A 115 -1.70 -2.21 -21.61
C LEU A 115 -2.12 -3.67 -21.89
N LYS A 116 -2.29 -4.51 -20.86
CA LYS A 116 -2.80 -5.88 -21.02
C LYS A 116 -4.30 -5.95 -21.37
N HIS A 117 -5.05 -4.88 -21.10
CA HIS A 117 -6.50 -4.83 -21.31
C HIS A 117 -6.92 -3.77 -22.35
N GLY A 118 -5.95 -3.19 -23.07
CA GLY A 118 -6.18 -2.27 -24.17
C GLY A 118 -6.40 -3.01 -25.50
N SER A 119 -7.52 -3.70 -25.65
CA SER A 119 -8.22 -3.84 -26.93
C SER A 119 -9.64 -4.36 -26.71
N ASN A 120 -10.60 -3.44 -26.72
CA ASN A 120 -11.92 -3.61 -27.32
C ASN A 120 -12.35 -2.24 -27.85
#